data_AF-A0A382LP50-F1
#
_entry.id   AF-A0A382LP50-F1
#
_cell.length_a   1.000
_cell.length_b   1.000
_cell.length_c   1.000
_cell.angle_alpha   90.00
_cell.angle_beta   90.00
_cell.angle_gamma   90.00
#
_symmetry.space_group_name_H-M   'P 1'
#
loop_
_entity.id
_entity.type
_entity.pdbx_description
1 polymer ?
#
loop_
_entity_poly.entity_id
_entity_poly.type
_entity_poly.pdbx_seq_one_letter_code
_entity_poly.pdbx_strand_id
1 'polypeptide(L)'
;MALPKWTDERTQSLTDFVGSESPISQATVASAAEHLETSTRSVSSKLRKMGFDVELASSVSHRTFSDDQEATLLQFVTDNSGTYTYADIASSFEGGQFSAKSIQGKILSMELTSHVKPAEKPASVRTYSPEEEATFTSMVNDGAFVEEIADALGKTVNSIRGKALSLLRSGDIGAIPRQKVTKGSSKADPLSELNGEIGDLTVEEIADE
;
A
#
# COMPACT_ATOMS: atom_id res chain seq x y z
N MET A 1 14.74 18.96 5.52
CA MET A 1 15.15 20.29 5.01
C MET A 1 13.98 20.89 4.24
N ALA A 2 13.68 22.18 4.43
CA ALA A 2 12.60 22.84 3.69
C ALA A 2 13.05 23.08 2.23
N LEU A 3 12.19 22.77 1.26
CA LEU A 3 12.49 23.03 -0.15
C LEU A 3 12.58 24.56 -0.39
N PRO A 4 13.58 25.03 -1.15
CA PRO A 4 13.73 26.45 -1.45
C PRO A 4 12.51 26.99 -2.22
N LYS A 5 12.09 28.23 -1.89
CA LYS A 5 10.98 28.91 -2.58
C LYS A 5 11.38 29.29 -4.00
N TRP A 6 10.42 29.30 -4.92
CA TRP A 6 10.60 29.79 -6.29
C TRP A 6 10.59 31.32 -6.31
N THR A 7 11.77 31.93 -6.43
CA THR A 7 11.95 33.36 -6.72
C THR A 7 11.99 33.61 -8.23
N ASP A 8 11.91 34.87 -8.64
CA ASP A 8 12.00 35.26 -10.06
C ASP A 8 13.37 34.86 -10.65
N GLU A 9 14.46 35.08 -9.91
CA GLU A 9 15.82 34.68 -10.30
C GLU A 9 15.93 33.16 -10.54
N ARG A 10 15.39 32.34 -9.63
CA ARG A 10 15.39 30.87 -9.77
C ARG A 10 14.48 30.41 -10.91
N THR A 11 13.40 31.13 -11.15
CA THR A 11 12.48 30.86 -12.26
C THR A 11 13.15 31.18 -13.60
N GLN A 12 13.90 32.28 -13.68
CA GLN A 12 14.68 32.63 -14.86
C GLN A 12 15.79 31.61 -15.09
N SER A 13 16.56 31.26 -14.06
CA SER A 13 17.59 30.22 -14.14
C SER A 13 17.03 28.88 -14.59
N LEU A 14 15.84 28.48 -14.12
CA LEU A 14 15.16 27.28 -14.61
C LEU A 14 14.82 27.39 -16.10
N THR A 15 14.25 28.52 -16.54
CA THR A 15 13.86 28.76 -17.94
C THR A 15 15.05 28.76 -18.87
N ASP A 16 16.14 29.42 -18.47
CA ASP A 16 17.40 29.46 -19.21
C ASP A 16 18.03 28.06 -19.29
N PHE A 17 17.90 27.26 -18.22
CA PHE A 17 18.42 25.90 -18.17
C PHE A 17 17.69 24.94 -19.11
N VAL A 18 16.34 24.98 -19.15
CA VAL A 18 15.56 24.12 -20.05
C VAL A 18 15.54 24.64 -21.50
N GLY A 19 15.79 25.93 -21.70
CA GLY A 19 15.87 26.56 -23.02
C GLY A 19 14.61 26.36 -23.85
N SER A 20 14.77 25.89 -25.09
CA SER A 20 13.68 25.64 -26.04
C SER A 20 13.34 24.15 -26.20
N GLU A 21 13.75 23.30 -25.26
CA GLU A 21 13.42 21.86 -25.28
C GLU A 21 11.91 21.65 -25.14
N SER A 22 11.31 20.87 -26.04
CA SER A 22 9.89 20.50 -25.97
C SER A 22 9.66 19.15 -26.66
N PRO A 23 9.09 18.13 -25.97
CA PRO A 23 8.82 18.10 -24.53
C PRO A 23 10.12 18.08 -23.70
N ILE A 24 10.10 18.72 -22.53
CA ILE A 24 11.23 18.68 -21.58
C ILE A 24 11.34 17.28 -20.99
N SER A 25 12.47 16.61 -21.22
CA SER A 25 12.72 15.25 -20.77
C SER A 25 12.87 15.13 -19.25
N GLN A 26 12.61 13.94 -18.70
CA GLN A 26 12.86 13.69 -17.27
C GLN A 26 14.34 13.82 -16.88
N ALA A 27 15.26 13.56 -17.82
CA ALA A 27 16.69 13.76 -17.60
C ALA A 27 17.03 15.24 -17.42
N THR A 28 16.49 16.12 -18.27
CA THR A 28 16.65 17.58 -18.13
C THR A 28 16.05 18.08 -16.82
N VAL A 29 14.88 17.56 -16.42
CA VAL A 29 14.26 17.85 -15.11
C VAL A 29 15.17 17.43 -13.94
N ALA A 30 15.80 16.26 -14.01
CA ALA A 30 16.71 15.77 -12.98
C ALA A 30 17.94 16.68 -12.83
N SER A 31 18.59 17.00 -13.95
CA SER A 31 19.75 17.91 -13.98
C SER A 31 19.40 19.31 -13.47
N ALA A 32 18.22 19.83 -13.82
CA ALA A 32 17.75 21.11 -13.32
C ALA A 32 17.47 21.08 -11.80
N ALA A 33 16.95 19.96 -11.29
CA ALA A 33 16.68 19.79 -9.87
C ALA A 33 17.98 19.76 -9.05
N GLU A 34 19.02 19.09 -9.55
CA GLU A 34 20.36 19.11 -8.96
C GLU A 34 20.96 20.52 -9.01
N HIS A 35 20.92 21.17 -10.18
CA HIS A 35 21.46 22.52 -10.37
C HIS A 35 20.82 23.56 -9.44
N LEU A 36 19.50 23.47 -9.23
CA LEU A 36 18.74 24.40 -8.40
C LEU A 36 18.61 23.95 -6.94
N GLU A 37 19.23 22.83 -6.56
CA GLU A 37 19.16 22.24 -5.22
C GLU A 37 17.71 22.07 -4.72
N THR A 38 16.84 21.52 -5.57
CA THR A 38 15.43 21.26 -5.26
C THR A 38 15.02 19.86 -5.71
N SER A 39 13.74 19.51 -5.57
CA SER A 39 13.24 18.20 -6.02
C SER A 39 12.79 18.21 -7.47
N THR A 40 12.97 17.09 -8.17
CA THR A 40 12.44 16.86 -9.54
C THR A 40 10.96 17.16 -9.63
N ARG A 41 10.18 16.75 -8.61
CA ARG A 41 8.75 17.06 -8.49
C ARG A 41 8.47 18.56 -8.47
N SER A 42 9.26 19.34 -7.73
CA SER A 42 9.14 20.80 -7.66
C SER A 42 9.43 21.45 -9.02
N VAL A 43 10.49 21.00 -9.70
CA VAL A 43 10.86 21.46 -11.06
C VAL A 43 9.77 21.14 -12.07
N SER A 44 9.32 19.88 -12.17
CA SER A 44 8.25 19.49 -13.09
C SER A 44 6.96 20.28 -12.83
N SER A 45 6.58 20.47 -11.56
CA SER A 45 5.39 21.25 -11.21
C SER A 45 5.52 22.71 -11.62
N LYS A 46 6.71 23.30 -11.47
CA LYS A 46 6.97 24.70 -11.85
C LYS A 46 6.95 24.87 -13.38
N LEU A 47 7.63 24.01 -14.12
CA LEU A 47 7.65 24.03 -15.60
C LEU A 47 6.24 23.89 -16.19
N ARG A 48 5.45 22.92 -15.71
CA ARG A 48 4.05 22.75 -16.16
C ARG A 48 3.17 23.95 -15.83
N LYS A 49 3.36 24.56 -14.65
CA LYS A 49 2.63 25.79 -14.27
C LYS A 49 2.99 26.98 -15.18
N MET A 50 4.21 27.00 -15.73
CA MET A 50 4.65 28.00 -16.70
C MET A 50 4.23 27.68 -18.15
N GLY A 51 3.55 26.55 -18.39
CA GLY A 51 3.05 26.18 -19.71
C GLY A 51 4.02 25.35 -20.57
N PHE A 52 5.15 24.90 -20.03
CA PHE A 52 6.03 23.97 -20.74
C PHE A 52 5.42 22.57 -20.80
N ASP A 53 5.62 21.88 -21.92
CA ASP A 53 5.37 20.45 -22.02
C ASP A 53 6.51 19.70 -21.34
N VAL A 54 6.16 18.87 -20.36
CA VAL A 54 7.13 18.11 -19.55
C VAL A 54 6.71 16.67 -19.59
N GLU A 55 7.64 15.84 -20.07
CA GLU A 55 7.49 14.39 -20.15
C GLU A 55 6.92 13.84 -18.84
N LEU A 56 6.03 12.84 -18.91
CA LEU A 56 5.51 12.22 -17.71
C LEU A 56 6.60 11.36 -17.06
N ALA A 57 6.80 11.50 -15.75
CA ALA A 57 7.70 10.59 -15.02
C ALA A 57 7.29 9.11 -15.20
N SER A 58 6.02 8.84 -15.49
CA SER A 58 5.50 7.51 -15.80
C SER A 58 5.71 7.06 -17.25
N SER A 59 6.05 7.94 -18.19
CA SER A 59 6.36 7.56 -19.58
C SER A 59 7.79 7.09 -19.76
N VAL A 60 8.69 7.44 -18.83
CA VAL A 60 10.03 6.87 -18.77
C VAL A 60 9.91 5.44 -18.26
N SER A 61 9.83 4.49 -19.19
CA SER A 61 10.10 3.08 -18.91
C SER A 61 11.57 2.96 -18.51
N HIS A 62 11.88 3.19 -17.24
CA HIS A 62 13.19 2.83 -16.72
C HIS A 62 13.22 1.30 -16.74
N ARG A 63 13.92 0.72 -17.73
CA ARG A 63 14.18 -0.72 -17.72
C ARG A 63 14.83 -1.02 -16.37
N THR A 64 14.16 -1.85 -15.58
CA THR A 64 14.66 -2.23 -14.25
C THR A 64 15.89 -3.13 -14.35
N PHE A 65 16.05 -3.80 -15.49
CA PHE A 65 17.17 -4.66 -15.82
C PHE A 65 17.88 -4.07 -17.04
N SER A 66 19.21 -4.02 -16.99
CA SER A 66 20.05 -3.76 -18.17
C SER A 66 20.13 -5.00 -19.05
N ASP A 67 20.46 -4.83 -20.33
CA ASP A 67 20.53 -5.95 -21.28
C ASP A 67 21.54 -7.03 -20.83
N ASP A 68 22.65 -6.63 -20.21
CA ASP A 68 23.64 -7.55 -19.63
C ASP A 68 23.09 -8.35 -18.43
N GLN A 69 22.29 -7.70 -17.57
CA GLN A 69 21.62 -8.37 -16.46
C GLN A 69 20.56 -9.36 -16.96
N GLU A 70 19.86 -9.03 -18.04
CA GLU A 70 18.89 -9.95 -18.66
C GLU A 70 19.57 -11.19 -19.24
N ALA A 71 20.68 -11.01 -19.96
CA ALA A 71 21.48 -12.12 -20.49
C ALA A 71 22.04 -13.01 -19.36
N THR A 72 22.54 -12.38 -18.29
CA THR A 72 23.05 -13.11 -17.11
C THR A 72 21.95 -13.89 -16.41
N LEU A 73 20.77 -13.27 -16.23
CA LEU A 73 19.63 -13.92 -15.59
C LEU A 73 19.11 -15.10 -16.44
N LEU A 74 19.04 -14.92 -17.77
CA LEU A 74 18.67 -15.98 -18.71
C LEU A 74 19.63 -17.17 -18.62
N GLN A 75 20.94 -16.91 -18.66
CA GLN A 75 21.95 -17.97 -18.56
C GLN A 75 21.82 -18.69 -17.21
N PHE A 76 21.70 -17.94 -16.11
CA PHE A 76 21.57 -18.49 -14.77
C PHE A 76 20.36 -19.44 -14.63
N VAL A 77 19.16 -19.01 -15.05
CA VAL A 77 17.95 -19.85 -14.91
C VAL A 77 17.96 -21.05 -15.85
N THR A 78 18.52 -20.90 -17.06
CA THR A 78 18.59 -21.99 -18.04
C THR A 78 19.57 -23.07 -17.58
N ASP A 79 20.76 -22.69 -17.12
CA ASP A 79 21.79 -23.63 -16.63
C ASP A 79 21.36 -24.35 -15.35
N ASN A 80 20.50 -23.72 -14.55
CA ASN A 80 20.01 -24.25 -13.27
C ASN A 80 18.51 -24.57 -13.30
N SER A 81 18.02 -24.98 -14.47
CA SER A 81 16.60 -25.21 -14.73
C SER A 81 15.95 -26.12 -13.68
N GLY A 82 14.87 -25.64 -13.06
CA GLY A 82 14.07 -26.36 -12.06
C GLY A 82 14.71 -26.47 -10.68
N THR A 83 15.89 -25.87 -10.47
CA THR A 83 16.65 -26.02 -9.21
C THR A 83 16.28 -24.97 -8.18
N TYR A 84 16.14 -23.71 -8.60
CA TYR A 84 16.00 -22.56 -7.71
C TYR A 84 14.60 -21.95 -7.77
N THR A 85 14.09 -21.52 -6.63
CA THR A 85 12.86 -20.72 -6.55
C THR A 85 13.17 -19.25 -6.86
N TYR A 86 12.13 -18.43 -7.10
CA TYR A 86 12.32 -16.98 -7.28
C TYR A 86 13.07 -16.30 -6.11
N ALA A 87 12.89 -16.79 -4.89
CA ALA A 87 13.58 -16.25 -3.71
C ALA A 87 15.07 -16.61 -3.71
N ASP A 88 15.41 -17.84 -4.12
CA ASP A 88 16.80 -18.29 -4.21
C ASP A 88 17.54 -17.56 -5.32
N ILE A 89 16.89 -17.39 -6.49
CA ILE A 89 17.42 -16.63 -7.63
C ILE A 89 17.66 -15.19 -7.20
N ALA A 90 16.68 -14.55 -6.56
CA ALA A 90 16.81 -13.18 -6.09
C ALA A 90 17.97 -13.00 -5.10
N SER A 91 18.16 -13.95 -4.19
CA SER A 91 19.26 -13.89 -3.20
C SER A 91 20.64 -14.07 -3.82
N SER A 92 20.73 -14.80 -4.94
CA SER A 92 21.99 -15.12 -5.61
C SER A 92 22.36 -14.13 -6.71
N PHE A 93 21.36 -13.56 -7.39
CA PHE A 93 21.53 -12.68 -8.53
C PHE A 93 21.91 -11.26 -8.10
N GLU A 94 22.99 -10.72 -8.67
CA GLU A 94 23.47 -9.35 -8.42
C GLU A 94 23.60 -9.02 -6.92
N GLY A 95 23.96 -10.01 -6.09
CA GLY A 95 24.13 -9.83 -4.65
C GLY A 95 22.84 -9.49 -3.89
N GLY A 96 21.66 -9.85 -4.41
CA GLY A 96 20.40 -9.62 -3.70
C GLY A 96 19.75 -8.26 -3.98
N GLN A 97 20.21 -7.52 -4.98
CA GLN A 97 19.69 -6.17 -5.30
C GLN A 97 18.22 -6.18 -5.73
N PHE A 98 17.75 -7.28 -6.32
CA PHE A 98 16.38 -7.41 -6.82
C PHE A 98 15.54 -8.24 -5.86
N SER A 99 14.34 -7.75 -5.55
CA SER A 99 13.37 -8.56 -4.81
C SER A 99 12.92 -9.79 -5.60
N ALA A 100 12.50 -10.85 -4.91
CA ALA A 100 11.93 -12.05 -5.53
C ALA A 100 10.77 -11.72 -6.50
N LYS A 101 9.98 -10.69 -6.19
CA LYS A 101 8.88 -10.22 -7.05
C LYS A 101 9.39 -9.55 -8.34
N SER A 102 10.46 -8.77 -8.24
CA SER A 102 11.10 -8.14 -9.41
C SER A 102 11.69 -9.21 -10.34
N ILE A 103 12.42 -10.18 -9.78
CA ILE A 103 12.94 -11.33 -10.50
C ILE A 103 11.82 -12.15 -11.15
N GLN A 104 10.74 -12.45 -10.41
CA GLN A 104 9.59 -13.16 -10.95
C GLN A 104 8.97 -12.44 -12.14
N GLY A 105 8.73 -11.13 -12.01
CA GLY A 105 8.18 -10.33 -13.11
C GLY A 105 9.09 -10.34 -14.34
N LYS A 106 10.41 -10.24 -14.13
CA LYS A 106 11.37 -10.27 -15.24
C LYS A 106 11.44 -11.64 -15.92
N ILE A 107 11.53 -12.73 -15.16
CA ILE A 107 11.52 -14.10 -15.70
C ILE A 107 10.22 -14.37 -16.49
N LEU A 108 9.07 -13.90 -15.99
CA LEU A 108 7.80 -14.00 -16.70
C LEU A 108 7.85 -13.24 -18.04
N SER A 109 8.39 -12.02 -18.05
CA SER A 109 8.52 -11.22 -19.28
C SER A 109 9.46 -11.83 -20.33
N MET A 110 10.39 -12.69 -19.90
CA MET A 110 11.30 -13.44 -20.79
C MET A 110 10.77 -14.84 -21.13
N GLU A 111 9.57 -15.20 -20.65
CA GLU A 111 8.95 -16.53 -20.84
C GLU A 111 9.76 -17.71 -20.25
N LEU A 112 10.58 -17.44 -19.23
CA LEU A 112 11.48 -18.44 -18.62
C LEU A 112 10.90 -19.11 -17.35
N THR A 113 9.58 -19.05 -17.15
CA THR A 113 8.94 -19.54 -15.92
C THR A 113 9.07 -21.06 -15.72
N SER A 114 9.22 -21.82 -16.80
CA SER A 114 9.44 -23.27 -16.80
C SER A 114 10.79 -23.68 -16.16
N HIS A 115 11.75 -22.75 -16.12
CA HIS A 115 13.07 -22.97 -15.53
C HIS A 115 13.14 -22.71 -14.03
N VAL A 116 12.06 -22.23 -13.41
CA VAL A 116 12.04 -21.89 -11.99
C VAL A 116 11.35 -22.99 -11.19
N LYS A 117 11.98 -23.41 -10.09
CA LYS A 117 11.39 -24.35 -9.15
C LYS A 117 10.13 -23.74 -8.52
N PRO A 118 8.99 -24.43 -8.54
CA PRO A 118 7.81 -24.01 -7.79
C PRO A 118 8.15 -23.86 -6.31
N ALA A 119 7.82 -22.71 -5.72
CA ALA A 119 7.96 -22.53 -4.29
C ALA A 119 7.00 -23.45 -3.54
N GLU A 120 7.46 -24.04 -2.43
CA GLU A 120 6.59 -24.77 -1.53
C GLU A 120 5.52 -23.82 -0.99
N LYS A 121 4.26 -24.28 -0.94
CA LYS A 121 3.21 -23.49 -0.32
C LYS A 121 3.57 -23.34 1.15
N PRO A 122 3.78 -22.11 1.66
CA PRO A 122 4.06 -21.92 3.07
C PRO A 122 2.91 -22.53 3.86
N ALA A 123 3.25 -23.34 4.87
CA ALA A 123 2.26 -23.91 5.78
C ALA A 123 1.44 -22.76 6.38
N SER A 124 0.11 -22.90 6.41
CA SER A 124 -0.73 -21.91 7.06
C SER A 124 -0.34 -21.85 8.54
N VAL A 125 0.22 -20.71 8.96
CA VAL A 125 0.52 -20.48 10.37
C VAL A 125 -0.81 -20.49 11.12
N ARG A 126 -1.05 -21.54 11.91
CA ARG A 126 -2.24 -21.61 12.76
C ARG A 126 -2.12 -20.50 13.81
N THR A 127 -3.00 -19.50 13.71
CA THR A 127 -3.03 -18.36 14.64
C THR A 127 -3.65 -18.71 15.99
N TYR A 128 -4.36 -19.84 16.06
CA TYR A 128 -5.00 -20.39 17.24
C TYR A 128 -4.50 -21.83 17.46
N SER A 129 -4.06 -22.11 18.67
CA SER A 129 -3.80 -23.45 19.18
C SER A 129 -5.13 -24.20 19.40
N PRO A 130 -5.10 -25.55 19.46
CA PRO A 130 -6.29 -26.34 19.80
C PRO A 130 -6.93 -25.94 21.13
N GLU A 131 -6.12 -25.54 22.12
CA GLU A 131 -6.60 -25.08 23.43
C GLU A 131 -7.35 -23.74 23.32
N GLU A 132 -6.78 -22.77 22.60
CA GLU A 132 -7.45 -21.49 22.33
C GLU A 132 -8.75 -21.69 21.56
N GLU A 133 -8.82 -22.65 20.63
CA GLU A 133 -10.05 -23.01 19.91
C GLU A 133 -11.11 -23.61 20.84
N ALA A 134 -10.72 -24.48 21.78
CA ALA A 134 -11.63 -25.05 22.76
C ALA A 134 -12.20 -23.97 23.70
N THR A 135 -11.34 -23.09 24.22
CA THR A 135 -11.78 -21.95 25.04
C THR A 135 -12.70 -21.02 24.24
N PHE A 136 -12.36 -20.72 22.99
CA PHE A 136 -13.19 -19.90 22.11
C PHE A 136 -14.60 -20.50 21.99
N THR A 137 -14.71 -21.77 21.59
CA THR A 137 -16.00 -22.44 21.36
C THR A 137 -16.82 -22.53 22.63
N SER A 138 -16.20 -22.81 23.78
CA SER A 138 -16.89 -22.77 25.09
C SER A 138 -17.51 -21.40 25.34
N MET A 139 -16.72 -20.33 25.23
CA MET A 139 -17.19 -18.98 25.50
C MET A 139 -18.29 -18.54 24.52
N VAL A 140 -18.22 -18.94 23.24
CA VAL A 140 -19.31 -18.67 22.28
C VAL A 140 -20.61 -19.35 22.71
N ASN A 141 -20.54 -20.61 23.11
CA ASN A 141 -21.71 -21.39 23.55
C ASN A 141 -22.29 -20.86 24.87
N ASP A 142 -21.43 -20.32 25.74
CA ASP A 142 -21.82 -19.66 26.99
C ASP A 142 -22.39 -18.24 26.77
N GLY A 143 -22.41 -17.77 25.51
CA GLY A 143 -23.00 -16.48 25.13
C GLY A 143 -22.10 -15.27 25.38
N ALA A 144 -20.79 -15.46 25.54
CA ALA A 144 -19.83 -14.39 25.74
C ALA A 144 -19.79 -13.42 24.54
N PHE A 145 -19.47 -12.16 24.83
CA PHE A 145 -19.30 -11.14 23.80
C PHE A 145 -17.92 -11.26 23.12
N VAL A 146 -17.82 -10.75 21.89
CA VAL A 146 -16.56 -10.75 21.11
C VAL A 146 -15.41 -10.11 21.90
N GLU A 147 -15.68 -9.04 22.65
CA GLU A 147 -14.71 -8.36 23.51
C GLU A 147 -14.23 -9.24 24.68
N GLU A 148 -15.12 -10.01 25.30
CA GLU A 148 -14.78 -10.88 26.43
C GLU A 148 -13.91 -12.06 25.97
N ILE A 149 -14.21 -12.61 24.79
CA ILE A 149 -13.38 -13.66 24.16
C ILE A 149 -12.01 -13.11 23.76
N ALA A 150 -11.97 -11.87 23.27
CA ALA A 150 -10.72 -11.19 22.91
C ALA A 150 -9.81 -11.01 24.13
N ASP A 151 -10.38 -10.54 25.24
CA ASP A 151 -9.67 -10.37 26.51
C ASP A 151 -9.18 -11.72 27.08
N ALA A 152 -10.04 -12.74 27.07
CA ALA A 152 -9.70 -14.07 27.59
C ALA A 152 -8.58 -14.77 26.80
N LEU A 153 -8.50 -14.55 25.48
CA LEU A 153 -7.49 -15.16 24.62
C LEU A 153 -6.28 -14.25 24.36
N GLY A 154 -6.27 -13.03 24.90
CA GLY A 154 -5.25 -12.03 24.62
C GLY A 154 -5.11 -11.71 23.12
N LYS A 155 -6.23 -11.73 22.38
CA LYS A 155 -6.29 -11.46 20.93
C LYS A 155 -7.04 -10.15 20.66
N THR A 156 -6.90 -9.63 19.45
CA THR A 156 -7.71 -8.49 19.02
C THR A 156 -9.14 -8.93 18.70
N VAL A 157 -10.10 -8.05 18.95
CA VAL A 157 -11.52 -8.22 18.54
C VAL A 157 -11.63 -8.61 17.06
N ASN A 158 -10.78 -8.05 16.18
CA ASN A 158 -10.80 -8.38 14.76
C ASN A 158 -10.35 -9.83 14.49
N SER A 159 -9.36 -10.33 15.22
CA SER A 159 -8.93 -11.72 15.15
C SER A 159 -10.04 -12.66 15.60
N ILE A 160 -10.76 -12.34 16.69
CA ILE A 160 -11.90 -13.11 17.19
C ILE A 160 -13.02 -13.18 16.14
N ARG A 161 -13.36 -12.06 15.48
CA ARG A 161 -14.37 -12.05 14.39
C ARG A 161 -13.97 -12.96 13.23
N GLY A 162 -12.71 -12.88 12.80
CA GLY A 162 -12.18 -13.74 11.74
C GLY A 162 -12.26 -15.22 12.11
N LYS A 163 -11.94 -15.54 13.37
CA LYS A 163 -12.02 -16.90 13.90
C LYS A 163 -13.46 -17.40 14.02
N ALA A 164 -14.39 -16.58 14.53
CA ALA A 164 -15.81 -16.91 14.58
C ALA A 164 -16.35 -17.24 13.18
N LEU A 165 -16.00 -16.45 12.16
CA LEU A 165 -16.40 -16.74 10.77
C LEU A 165 -15.83 -18.06 10.26
N SER A 166 -14.57 -18.38 10.62
CA SER A 166 -13.98 -19.66 10.26
C SER A 166 -14.70 -20.83 10.91
N LEU A 167 -14.96 -20.76 12.21
CA LEU A 167 -15.61 -21.81 12.99
C LEU A 167 -17.08 -21.99 12.60
N LEU A 168 -17.77 -20.90 12.25
CA LEU A 168 -19.14 -20.97 11.74
C LEU A 168 -19.20 -21.71 10.39
N ARG A 169 -18.23 -21.47 9.50
CA ARG A 169 -18.16 -22.15 8.20
C ARG A 169 -17.81 -23.63 8.31
N SER A 170 -17.01 -24.03 9.30
CA SER A 170 -16.73 -25.44 9.60
C SER A 170 -17.85 -26.12 10.39
N GLY A 171 -18.78 -25.36 10.97
CA GLY A 171 -19.88 -25.88 11.78
C GLY A 171 -19.53 -26.12 13.26
N ASP A 172 -18.37 -25.64 13.71
CA ASP A 172 -17.89 -25.80 15.09
C ASP A 172 -18.62 -24.88 16.09
N ILE A 173 -19.26 -23.81 15.60
CA ILE A 173 -20.15 -22.93 16.38
C ILE A 173 -21.47 -22.72 15.65
N GLY A 174 -22.56 -22.54 16.41
CA GLY A 174 -23.89 -22.33 15.84
C GLY A 174 -24.20 -20.89 15.39
N ALA A 175 -23.50 -19.90 15.93
CA ALA A 175 -23.69 -18.49 15.60
C ALA A 175 -22.44 -17.66 15.91
N ILE A 176 -22.34 -16.48 15.29
CA ILE A 176 -21.28 -15.50 15.60
C ILE A 176 -21.58 -14.85 16.96
N PRO A 177 -20.59 -14.74 17.88
CA PRO A 177 -20.74 -14.04 19.16
C PRO A 177 -21.20 -12.59 18.99
N ARG A 178 -22.01 -12.10 19.93
CA ARG A 178 -22.50 -10.72 19.91
C ARG A 178 -21.39 -9.74 20.27
N GLN A 179 -21.49 -8.52 19.77
CA GLN A 179 -20.59 -7.44 20.17
C GLN A 179 -21.24 -6.58 21.25
N LYS A 180 -20.50 -6.28 22.33
CA LYS A 180 -21.00 -5.46 23.44
C LYS A 180 -21.10 -3.99 23.05
N VAL A 181 -20.12 -3.49 22.29
CA VAL A 181 -20.10 -2.10 21.80
C VAL A 181 -20.39 -2.07 20.30
N THR A 182 -21.61 -1.69 19.93
CA THR A 182 -22.00 -1.50 18.52
C THR A 182 -21.86 -0.02 18.14
N LYS A 183 -21.16 0.28 17.03
CA LYS A 183 -20.96 1.65 16.53
C LYS A 183 -22.24 2.33 15.97
N GLY A 184 -23.42 1.78 16.23
CA GLY A 184 -24.69 2.27 15.65
C GLY A 184 -25.86 2.34 16.63
N SER A 185 -25.66 2.12 17.93
CA SER A 185 -26.78 2.16 18.90
C SER A 185 -27.07 3.55 19.45
N SER A 186 -26.32 4.60 19.08
CA SER A 186 -26.74 5.97 19.37
C SER A 186 -27.86 6.38 18.41
N LYS A 187 -29.08 5.92 18.68
CA LYS A 187 -30.31 6.64 18.25
C LYS A 187 -30.48 7.91 19.10
N ALA A 188 -29.38 8.63 19.34
CA ALA A 188 -29.45 9.95 19.93
C ALA A 188 -29.95 10.87 18.82
N ASP A 189 -31.03 11.60 19.11
CA ASP A 189 -31.51 12.64 18.21
C ASP A 189 -30.36 13.66 18.05
N PRO A 190 -29.83 13.88 16.83
CA PRO A 190 -28.75 14.84 16.62
C PRO A 190 -29.15 16.27 17.01
N LEU A 191 -30.44 16.54 17.21
CA LEU A 191 -30.97 17.83 17.66
C LEU A 191 -31.25 17.88 19.16
N SER A 192 -30.99 16.80 19.92
CA SER A 192 -31.24 16.78 21.36
C SER A 192 -30.38 17.77 22.16
N GLU A 193 -29.20 18.15 21.63
CA GLU A 193 -28.33 19.16 22.24
C GLU A 193 -28.81 20.59 21.96
N LEU A 194 -29.65 20.79 20.94
CA LEU A 194 -30.17 22.10 20.54
C LEU A 194 -31.32 22.60 21.43
N ASN A 195 -31.77 21.83 22.44
CA ASN A 195 -32.60 22.24 23.59
C ASN A 195 -33.64 23.37 23.35
N GLY A 196 -34.32 23.39 22.21
CA GLY A 196 -35.31 24.41 21.87
C GLY A 196 -34.76 25.77 21.40
N GLU A 197 -33.43 25.95 21.27
CA GLU A 197 -32.79 27.21 20.85
C GLU A 197 -33.20 27.65 19.43
N ILE A 198 -33.55 26.70 18.55
CA ILE A 198 -34.06 26.99 17.20
C ILE A 198 -35.49 27.55 17.24
N GLY A 199 -36.28 27.23 18.28
CA GLY A 199 -37.68 27.62 18.38
C GLY A 199 -37.89 29.13 18.57
N ASP A 200 -36.89 29.82 19.11
CA ASP A 200 -36.93 31.24 19.43
C ASP A 200 -36.22 32.12 18.37
N LEU A 201 -35.54 31.51 17.40
CA LEU A 201 -34.85 32.21 16.32
C LEU A 201 -35.80 32.55 15.17
N THR A 202 -35.71 33.79 14.68
CA THR A 202 -36.44 34.20 13.48
C THR A 202 -35.77 33.70 12.21
N VAL A 203 -36.53 33.60 11.12
CA VAL A 203 -36.02 33.10 9.82
C VAL A 203 -34.86 33.96 9.31
N GLU A 204 -34.88 35.28 9.59
CA GLU A 204 -33.77 36.17 9.25
C GLU A 204 -32.49 35.87 10.05
N GLU A 205 -32.58 35.53 11.33
CA GLU A 205 -31.41 35.24 12.19
C GLU A 205 -30.72 33.92 11.84
N ILE A 206 -31.47 32.94 11.33
CA ILE A 206 -30.92 31.64 10.89
C ILE A 206 -30.22 31.77 9.51
N ALA A 207 -30.62 32.73 8.69
CA ALA A 207 -30.14 32.85 7.32
C ALA A 207 -28.75 33.53 7.19
N ASP A 208 -28.29 34.22 8.24
CA ASP A 208 -27.03 34.99 8.26
C ASP A 208 -25.82 34.22 8.87
N GLU A 209 -26.00 32.96 9.30
CA GLU A 209 -24.92 32.00 9.67
C GLU A 209 -24.70 30.92 8.59
#